data_AF-A0A634QY43-F1
#
_entry.id   AF-A0A634QY43-F1
#
_cell.length_a   1.000
_cell.length_b   1.000
_cell.length_c   1.000
_cell.angle_alpha   90.00
_cell.angle_beta   90.00
_cell.angle_gamma   90.00
#
_symmetry.space_group_name_H-M   'P 1'
#
loop_
_entity.id
_entity.type
_entity.pdbx_description
1 polymer ?
#
loop_
_entity_poly.entity_id
_entity_poly.type
_entity_poly.pdbx_seq_one_letter_code
_entity_poly.pdbx_strand_id
1 'polypeptide(L)'
;MLTVLFYVLLCMAAAHFIYERIVLPSVRLHYRNKLFELRDIVRSQIISNNGKEDVYAAELVHEALNNAINRLHLMTLPNRVRAQRRLSANPEIQAKIRREVELFKKYSDGSLAATIKESAKILDNVLFFNSLMLILYTLPLMLSIWIVAKVLQTANQLLTLLTERQSLEQAVMLLPDRQVAKLVAEDNYTYA
;
A
#
# COMPACT_ATOMS: atom_id res chain seq x y z
N MET A 1 -31.72 -0.80 19.33
CA MET A 1 -30.55 -0.11 18.74
C MET A 1 -29.33 -0.21 19.66
N LEU A 2 -29.41 0.24 20.92
CA LEU A 2 -28.31 0.13 21.89
C LEU A 2 -27.82 -1.31 22.14
N THR A 3 -28.76 -2.26 22.28
CA THR A 3 -28.46 -3.68 22.49
C THR A 3 -27.70 -4.31 21.32
N VAL A 4 -28.12 -4.01 20.08
CA VAL A 4 -27.45 -4.49 18.87
C VAL A 4 -26.03 -3.94 18.79
N LEU A 5 -25.86 -2.63 19.04
CA LEU A 5 -24.54 -2.00 19.07
C LEU A 5 -23.63 -2.66 20.12
N PHE A 6 -24.15 -2.92 21.32
CA PHE A 6 -23.40 -3.59 22.39
C PHE A 6 -22.90 -4.96 21.95
N TYR A 7 -23.75 -5.80 21.37
CA TYR A 7 -23.35 -7.13 20.88
C TYR A 7 -22.32 -7.04 19.75
N VAL A 8 -22.47 -6.10 18.82
CA VAL A 8 -21.48 -5.89 17.74
C VAL A 8 -20.12 -5.52 18.31
N LEU A 9 -20.07 -4.57 19.25
CA LEU A 9 -18.81 -4.15 19.90
C LEU A 9 -18.17 -5.30 20.67
N LEU A 10 -18.97 -6.10 21.38
CA LEU A 10 -18.49 -7.27 22.14
C LEU A 10 -17.89 -8.34 21.21
N CYS A 11 -18.55 -8.64 20.10
CA CYS A 11 -18.03 -9.55 19.08
C CYS A 11 -16.73 -9.02 18.46
N MET A 12 -16.65 -7.72 18.14
CA MET A 12 -15.42 -7.13 17.61
C MET A 12 -14.27 -7.18 18.63
N ALA A 13 -14.55 -6.93 19.91
CA ALA A 13 -13.55 -6.99 20.97
C ALA A 13 -13.02 -8.43 21.15
N ALA A 14 -13.91 -9.42 21.15
CA ALA A 14 -13.53 -10.82 21.21
C ALA A 14 -12.67 -11.23 20.01
N ALA A 15 -13.08 -10.87 18.79
CA ALA A 15 -12.30 -11.12 17.58
C ALA A 15 -10.92 -10.44 17.61
N HIS A 16 -10.85 -9.19 18.10
CA HIS A 16 -9.58 -8.49 18.27
C HIS A 16 -8.64 -9.19 19.23
N PHE A 17 -9.17 -9.59 20.38
CA PHE A 17 -8.40 -10.27 21.40
C PHE A 17 -7.83 -11.60 20.88
N ILE A 18 -8.66 -12.41 20.22
CA ILE A 18 -8.24 -13.68 19.60
C ILE A 18 -7.14 -13.41 18.56
N TYR A 19 -7.32 -12.40 17.72
CA TYR A 19 -6.34 -12.06 16.71
C TYR A 19 -4.99 -11.66 17.33
N GLU A 20 -4.99 -10.72 18.26
CA GLU A 20 -3.76 -10.17 18.83
C GLU A 20 -3.01 -11.17 19.74
N ARG A 21 -3.75 -12.02 20.47
CA ARG A 21 -3.17 -12.93 21.46
C ARG A 21 -2.85 -14.32 20.94
N ILE A 22 -3.54 -14.78 19.90
CA ILE A 22 -3.39 -16.16 19.41
C ILE A 22 -2.87 -16.16 17.97
N VAL A 23 -3.58 -15.48 17.06
CA VAL A 23 -3.26 -15.54 15.62
C VAL A 23 -1.95 -14.82 15.32
N LEU A 24 -1.83 -13.56 15.74
CA LEU A 24 -0.70 -12.70 15.39
C LEU A 24 0.65 -13.21 15.96
N PRO A 25 0.74 -13.73 17.19
CA PRO A 25 1.98 -14.35 17.68
C PRO A 25 2.36 -15.60 16.90
N SER A 26 1.39 -16.44 16.53
CA SER A 26 1.62 -17.64 15.72
C SER A 26 2.13 -17.29 14.33
N VAL A 27 1.54 -16.28 13.70
CA VAL A 27 1.97 -15.75 12.40
C VAL A 27 3.38 -15.14 12.51
N ARG A 28 3.67 -14.38 13.56
CA ARG A 28 5.01 -13.83 13.81
C ARG A 28 6.05 -14.93 14.00
N LEU A 29 5.73 -16.00 14.72
CA LEU A 29 6.62 -17.14 14.90
C LEU A 29 6.93 -17.82 13.55
N HIS A 30 5.90 -18.07 12.74
CA HIS A 30 6.06 -18.65 11.40
C HIS A 30 7.03 -17.85 10.52
N TYR A 31 6.83 -16.53 10.42
CA TYR A 31 7.72 -15.69 9.61
C TYR A 31 9.11 -15.54 10.21
N ARG A 32 9.24 -15.54 11.54
CA ARG A 32 10.54 -15.56 12.21
C ARG A 32 11.35 -16.81 11.83
N ASN A 33 10.69 -17.97 11.77
CA ASN A 33 11.33 -19.22 11.36
C ASN A 33 11.80 -19.17 9.90
N LYS A 34 10.99 -18.60 9.00
CA LYS A 34 11.41 -18.40 7.60
C LYS A 34 12.61 -17.47 7.46
N LEU A 35 12.68 -16.41 8.28
CA LEU A 35 13.84 -15.52 8.28
C LEU A 35 15.09 -16.22 8.85
N PHE A 36 14.93 -17.14 9.81
CA PHE A 36 16.05 -17.97 10.28
C PHE A 36 16.58 -18.88 9.17
N GLU A 37 15.70 -19.53 8.41
CA GLU A 37 16.08 -20.35 7.26
C GLU A 37 16.89 -19.53 6.23
N LEU A 38 16.41 -18.34 5.84
CA LEU A 38 17.15 -17.45 4.93
C LEU A 38 18.50 -17.02 5.49
N ARG A 39 18.58 -16.75 6.79
CA ARG A 39 19.84 -16.39 7.44
C ARG A 39 20.84 -17.54 7.40
N ASP A 40 20.38 -18.76 7.59
CA ASP A 40 21.24 -19.94 7.57
C ASP A 40 21.75 -20.22 6.15
N ILE A 41 20.95 -19.96 5.10
CA ILE A 41 21.40 -19.96 3.69
C ILE A 41 22.52 -18.94 3.48
N VAL A 42 22.36 -17.69 3.92
CA VAL A 42 23.40 -16.66 3.80
C VAL A 42 24.65 -17.05 4.57
N ARG A 43 24.51 -17.65 5.76
CA ARG A 43 25.64 -18.14 6.55
C ARG A 43 26.42 -19.24 5.83
N SER A 44 25.72 -20.14 5.14
CA SER A 44 26.38 -21.18 4.32
C SER A 44 27.22 -20.55 3.19
N GLN A 45 26.72 -19.47 2.58
CA GLN A 45 27.42 -18.75 1.52
C GLN A 45 28.67 -18.03 2.03
N ILE A 46 28.60 -17.41 3.22
CA ILE A 46 29.75 -16.79 3.88
C ILE A 46 30.87 -17.83 4.11
N ILE A 47 30.50 -19.05 4.49
CA ILE A 47 31.46 -20.14 4.75
C ILE A 47 32.05 -20.69 3.45
N SER A 48 31.26 -20.78 2.38
CA SER A 48 31.68 -21.37 1.10
C SER A 48 32.47 -20.42 0.20
N ASN A 49 32.31 -19.10 0.34
CA ASN A 49 32.96 -18.10 -0.53
C ASN A 49 34.35 -17.71 -0.03
N ASN A 50 35.33 -17.70 -0.94
CA ASN A 50 36.72 -17.29 -0.67
C ASN A 50 37.01 -15.82 -1.07
N GLY A 51 36.07 -15.13 -1.71
CA GLY A 51 36.21 -13.73 -2.14
C GLY A 51 35.89 -12.74 -1.02
N LYS A 52 36.81 -11.83 -0.67
CA LYS A 52 36.64 -10.86 0.43
C LYS A 52 35.45 -9.91 0.22
N GLU A 53 35.15 -9.53 -1.02
CA GLU A 53 34.06 -8.57 -1.33
C GLU A 53 32.68 -9.23 -1.22
N ASP A 54 32.53 -10.49 -1.66
CA ASP A 54 31.28 -11.25 -1.54
C ASP A 54 30.94 -11.61 -0.10
N VAL A 55 31.98 -11.89 0.70
CA VAL A 55 31.83 -12.11 2.15
C VAL A 55 31.27 -10.87 2.83
N TYR A 56 31.78 -9.67 2.50
CA TYR A 56 31.28 -8.43 3.10
C TYR A 56 29.80 -8.17 2.75
N ALA A 57 29.40 -8.37 1.49
CA ALA A 57 28.01 -8.24 1.08
C ALA A 57 27.10 -9.24 1.79
N ALA A 58 27.55 -10.49 1.94
CA ALA A 58 26.81 -11.54 2.65
C ALA A 58 26.71 -11.27 4.16
N GLU A 59 27.75 -10.75 4.80
CA GLU A 59 27.71 -10.30 6.21
C GLU A 59 26.69 -9.20 6.43
N LEU A 60 26.62 -8.22 5.51
CA LEU A 60 25.65 -7.14 5.58
C LEU A 60 24.20 -7.67 5.45
N VAL A 61 23.95 -8.64 4.57
CA VAL A 61 22.62 -9.31 4.47
C VAL A 61 22.32 -10.09 5.74
N HIS A 62 23.29 -10.82 6.28
CA HIS A 62 23.13 -11.57 7.52
C HIS A 62 22.75 -10.65 8.69
N GLU A 63 23.40 -9.49 8.82
CA GLU A 63 23.08 -8.49 9.83
C GLU A 63 21.69 -7.88 9.61
N ALA A 64 21.34 -7.58 8.36
CA ALA A 64 20.00 -7.09 8.00
C ALA A 64 18.90 -8.08 8.38
N LEU A 65 19.09 -9.38 8.08
CA LEU A 65 18.17 -10.45 8.46
C LEU A 65 18.06 -10.59 9.98
N ASN A 66 19.18 -10.53 10.70
CA ASN A 66 19.18 -10.58 12.16
C ASN A 66 18.41 -9.40 12.78
N ASN A 67 18.61 -8.20 12.24
CA ASN A 67 17.86 -7.02 12.64
C ASN A 67 16.36 -7.17 12.35
N ALA A 68 16.00 -7.72 11.20
CA ALA A 68 14.62 -7.97 10.81
C ALA A 68 13.93 -8.98 11.75
N ILE A 69 14.60 -10.08 12.08
CA ILE A 69 14.14 -11.10 13.03
C ILE A 69 13.83 -10.49 14.39
N ASN A 70 14.75 -9.68 14.93
CA ASN A 70 14.61 -9.07 16.26
C ASN A 70 13.52 -7.98 16.30
N ARG A 71 13.31 -7.28 15.18
CA ARG A 71 12.39 -6.14 15.08
C ARG A 71 11.07 -6.47 14.39
N LEU A 72 10.78 -7.74 14.17
CA LEU A 72 9.60 -8.20 13.44
C LEU A 72 8.28 -7.66 14.02
N HIS A 73 8.21 -7.53 15.34
CA HIS A 73 7.05 -6.98 16.07
C HIS A 73 6.85 -5.47 15.87
N LEU A 74 7.90 -4.73 15.49
CA LEU A 74 7.84 -3.29 15.23
C LEU A 74 7.41 -2.96 13.80
N MET A 75 7.32 -3.97 12.92
CA MET A 75 6.94 -3.80 11.53
C MET A 75 5.43 -3.55 11.40
N THR A 76 5.00 -2.34 11.72
CA THR A 76 3.61 -1.88 11.61
C THR A 76 3.53 -0.69 10.66
N LEU A 77 2.38 -0.47 10.03
CA LEU A 77 2.16 0.65 9.12
C LEU A 77 2.49 2.01 9.76
N PRO A 78 2.06 2.31 11.00
CA PRO A 78 2.40 3.58 11.65
C PRO A 78 3.92 3.75 11.85
N ASN A 79 4.62 2.68 12.21
CA ASN A 79 6.07 2.72 12.39
C ASN A 79 6.80 2.90 11.06
N ARG A 80 6.31 2.30 9.97
CA ARG A 80 6.83 2.53 8.61
C ARG A 80 6.73 4.01 8.21
N VAL A 81 5.58 4.63 8.44
CA VAL A 81 5.38 6.07 8.15
C VAL A 81 6.30 6.94 9.01
N ARG A 82 6.41 6.65 10.31
CA ARG A 82 7.33 7.38 11.22
C ARG A 82 8.78 7.24 10.80
N ALA A 83 9.20 6.03 10.43
CA ALA A 83 10.56 5.76 9.95
C ALA A 83 10.84 6.54 8.66
N GLN A 84 9.92 6.55 7.70
CA GLN A 84 10.05 7.30 6.46
C GLN A 84 10.19 8.81 6.71
N ARG A 85 9.36 9.39 7.58
CA ARG A 85 9.47 10.81 7.93
C ARG A 85 10.81 11.16 8.58
N ARG A 86 11.29 10.34 9.52
CA ARG A 86 12.59 10.52 10.17
C ARG A 86 13.76 10.36 9.20
N LEU A 87 13.63 9.46 8.23
CA LEU A 87 14.63 9.27 7.19
C LEU A 87 14.70 10.48 6.26
N SER A 88 13.56 11.02 5.85
CA SER A 88 13.49 12.23 5.01
C SER A 88 14.01 13.49 5.73
N ALA A 89 13.89 13.56 7.05
CA ALA A 89 14.38 14.69 7.85
C ALA A 89 15.91 14.67 8.08
N ASN A 90 16.57 13.52 7.92
CA ASN A 90 18.00 13.35 8.22
C ASN A 90 18.77 12.91 6.97
N PRO A 91 19.33 13.85 6.18
CA PRO A 91 19.98 13.54 4.92
C PRO A 91 21.23 12.67 5.07
N GLU A 92 21.96 12.77 6.19
CA GLU A 92 23.14 11.94 6.47
C GLU A 92 22.79 10.45 6.58
N ILE A 93 21.72 10.13 7.32
CA ILE A 93 21.23 8.76 7.48
C ILE A 93 20.73 8.23 6.14
N GLN A 94 20.02 9.07 5.38
CA GLN A 94 19.55 8.70 4.05
C GLN A 94 20.70 8.38 3.10
N ALA A 95 21.76 9.20 3.09
CA ALA A 95 22.94 8.96 2.27
C ALA A 95 23.65 7.66 2.65
N LYS A 96 23.78 7.37 3.95
CA LYS A 96 24.37 6.11 4.43
C LYS A 96 23.58 4.89 3.97
N ILE A 97 22.26 4.89 4.15
CA ILE A 97 21.39 3.79 3.71
C ILE A 97 21.44 3.61 2.19
N ARG A 98 21.49 4.71 1.41
CA ARG A 98 21.62 4.61 -0.05
C ARG A 98 22.91 3.93 -0.46
N ARG A 99 24.03 4.26 0.18
CA ARG A 99 25.32 3.59 -0.08
C ARG A 99 25.25 2.09 0.23
N GLU A 100 24.66 1.72 1.37
CA GLU A 100 24.46 0.30 1.74
C GLU A 100 23.57 -0.43 0.70
N VAL A 101 22.51 0.21 0.22
CA VAL A 101 21.63 -0.33 -0.83
C VAL A 101 22.34 -0.47 -2.18
N GLU A 102 23.19 0.49 -2.54
CA GLU A 102 23.99 0.41 -3.77
C GLU A 102 25.02 -0.73 -3.70
N LEU A 103 25.64 -0.93 -2.54
CA LEU A 103 26.54 -2.07 -2.30
C LEU A 103 25.78 -3.40 -2.47
N PHE A 104 24.58 -3.52 -1.92
CA PHE A 104 23.75 -4.72 -2.14
C PHE A 104 23.49 -4.99 -3.62
N LYS A 105 23.21 -3.95 -4.42
CA LYS A 105 22.95 -4.13 -5.86
C LYS A 105 24.19 -4.50 -6.66
N LYS A 106 25.37 -4.02 -6.23
CA LYS A 106 26.63 -4.22 -6.95
C LYS A 106 27.23 -5.61 -6.69
N TYR A 107 27.06 -6.13 -5.48
CA TYR A 107 27.73 -7.36 -5.02
C TYR A 107 26.78 -8.53 -4.79
N SER A 108 25.50 -8.40 -5.14
CA SER A 108 24.60 -9.55 -5.03
C SER A 108 24.83 -10.51 -6.19
N ASP A 109 25.55 -11.60 -5.91
CA ASP A 109 25.41 -12.83 -6.68
C ASP A 109 23.92 -13.22 -6.76
N GLY A 110 23.52 -13.90 -7.83
CA GLY A 110 22.12 -14.25 -8.08
C GLY A 110 21.43 -14.94 -6.89
N SER A 111 22.20 -15.70 -6.10
CA SER A 111 21.70 -16.35 -4.88
C SER A 111 21.46 -15.37 -3.73
N LEU A 112 22.36 -14.42 -3.47
CA LEU A 112 22.18 -13.40 -2.43
C LEU A 112 21.02 -12.45 -2.77
N ALA A 113 20.90 -12.09 -4.06
CA ALA A 113 19.79 -11.29 -4.57
C ALA A 113 18.44 -11.98 -4.36
N ALA A 114 18.38 -13.29 -4.59
CA ALA A 114 17.18 -14.09 -4.34
C ALA A 114 16.80 -14.07 -2.85
N THR A 115 17.76 -14.25 -1.95
CA THR A 115 17.54 -14.18 -0.49
C THR A 115 17.02 -12.81 -0.06
N ILE A 116 17.58 -11.72 -0.59
CA ILE A 116 17.09 -10.37 -0.30
C ILE A 116 15.63 -10.22 -0.74
N LYS A 117 15.31 -10.63 -1.97
CA LYS A 117 13.95 -10.56 -2.51
C LYS A 117 12.95 -11.38 -1.68
N GLU A 118 13.35 -12.57 -1.25
CA GLU A 118 12.51 -13.43 -0.42
C GLU A 118 12.31 -12.86 0.97
N SER A 119 13.37 -12.30 1.57
CA SER A 119 13.27 -11.61 2.85
C SER A 119 12.32 -10.42 2.77
N ALA A 120 12.38 -9.60 1.71
CA ALA A 120 11.47 -8.48 1.51
C ALA A 120 10.01 -8.94 1.44
N LYS A 121 9.72 -10.04 0.73
CA LYS A 121 8.38 -10.63 0.67
C LYS A 121 7.88 -11.10 2.04
N ILE A 122 8.74 -11.71 2.84
CA ILE A 122 8.40 -12.11 4.22
C ILE A 122 8.08 -10.87 5.07
N LEU A 123 8.90 -9.83 4.98
CA LEU A 123 8.74 -8.61 5.74
C LEU A 123 7.47 -7.83 5.35
N ASP A 124 7.11 -7.80 4.07
CA ASP A 124 5.85 -7.21 3.59
C ASP A 124 4.63 -7.97 4.12
N ASN A 125 4.68 -9.31 4.13
CA ASN A 125 3.61 -10.12 4.73
C ASN A 125 3.46 -9.83 6.22
N VAL A 126 4.57 -9.80 6.96
CA VAL A 126 4.56 -9.46 8.39
C VAL A 126 3.97 -8.08 8.62
N LEU A 127 4.36 -7.08 7.82
CA LEU A 127 3.82 -5.73 7.91
C LEU A 127 2.30 -5.73 7.73
N PHE A 128 1.80 -6.49 6.75
CA PHE A 128 0.37 -6.65 6.50
C PHE A 128 -0.35 -7.27 7.71
N PHE A 129 0.12 -8.42 8.22
CA PHE A 129 -0.50 -9.07 9.37
C PHE A 129 -0.42 -8.22 10.64
N ASN A 130 0.73 -7.62 10.94
CA ASN A 130 0.87 -6.71 12.08
C ASN A 130 -0.06 -5.48 11.98
N SER A 131 -0.48 -5.10 10.78
CA SER A 131 -1.35 -3.94 10.53
C SER A 131 -2.79 -4.34 10.17
N LEU A 132 -3.13 -5.63 10.18
CA LEU A 132 -4.40 -6.13 9.65
C LEU A 132 -5.59 -5.57 10.41
N MET A 133 -5.53 -5.53 11.74
CA MET A 133 -6.62 -4.99 12.56
C MET A 133 -6.82 -3.50 12.34
N LEU A 134 -5.74 -2.75 12.16
CA LEU A 134 -5.82 -1.34 11.80
C LEU A 134 -6.55 -1.17 10.46
N ILE A 135 -6.16 -1.94 9.44
CA ILE A 135 -6.80 -1.93 8.12
C ILE A 135 -8.28 -2.26 8.25
N LEU A 136 -8.62 -3.34 8.98
CA LEU A 136 -9.98 -3.81 9.17
C LEU A 136 -10.86 -2.75 9.83
N TYR A 137 -10.33 -2.01 10.82
CA TYR A 137 -11.06 -0.92 11.48
C TYR A 137 -11.18 0.35 10.66
N THR A 138 -10.19 0.66 9.83
CA THR A 138 -10.26 1.82 8.94
C THR A 138 -11.08 1.57 7.68
N LEU A 139 -11.28 0.31 7.30
CA LEU A 139 -11.93 -0.07 6.05
C LEU A 139 -13.34 0.52 5.89
N PRO A 140 -14.26 0.45 6.89
CA PRO A 140 -15.59 1.03 6.74
C PRO A 140 -15.55 2.55 6.51
N LEU A 141 -14.62 3.25 7.19
CA LEU A 141 -14.43 4.69 7.02
C LEU A 141 -13.91 5.01 5.62
N MET A 142 -12.91 4.27 5.14
CA MET A 142 -12.37 4.46 3.79
C MET A 142 -13.42 4.20 2.70
N LEU A 143 -14.24 3.15 2.85
CA LEU A 143 -15.34 2.85 1.93
C LEU A 143 -16.38 3.98 1.93
N SER A 144 -16.71 4.52 3.10
CA SER A 144 -17.66 5.62 3.22
C SER A 144 -17.16 6.88 2.50
N ILE A 145 -15.89 7.24 2.71
CA ILE A 145 -15.24 8.37 2.02
C ILE A 145 -15.23 8.14 0.50
N TRP A 146 -14.90 6.92 0.07
CA TRP A 146 -14.84 6.58 -1.35
C TRP A 146 -16.21 6.69 -2.04
N ILE A 147 -17.27 6.19 -1.40
CA ILE A 147 -18.65 6.31 -1.91
C ILE A 147 -19.04 7.78 -2.03
N VAL A 148 -18.79 8.59 -0.99
CA VAL A 148 -19.09 10.03 -1.02
C VAL A 148 -18.32 10.72 -2.14
N ALA A 149 -17.02 10.43 -2.29
CA ALA A 149 -16.21 11.01 -3.35
C ALA A 149 -16.75 10.65 -4.76
N LYS A 150 -17.21 9.41 -4.95
CA LYS A 150 -17.83 8.99 -6.22
C LYS A 150 -19.15 9.69 -6.48
N VAL A 151 -20.02 9.81 -5.48
CA VAL A 151 -21.29 10.53 -5.60
C VAL A 151 -21.05 12.00 -5.98
N LEU A 152 -20.10 12.66 -5.32
CA LEU A 152 -19.75 14.06 -5.63
C LEU A 152 -19.18 14.21 -7.05
N GLN A 153 -18.35 13.27 -7.49
CA GLN A 153 -17.81 13.28 -8.84
C GLN A 153 -18.93 13.17 -9.89
N THR A 154 -19.86 12.22 -9.70
CA THR A 154 -20.99 12.03 -10.61
C THR A 154 -21.96 13.21 -10.57
N ALA A 155 -22.22 13.78 -9.40
CA ALA A 155 -23.06 14.97 -9.26
C ALA A 155 -22.47 16.18 -10.00
N ASN A 156 -21.15 16.40 -9.88
CA ASN A 156 -20.47 17.48 -10.60
C ASN A 156 -20.54 17.28 -12.12
N GLN A 157 -20.36 16.06 -12.61
CA GLN A 157 -20.49 15.74 -14.04
C GLN A 157 -21.92 15.98 -14.56
N LEU A 158 -22.94 15.63 -13.77
CA LEU A 158 -24.32 15.89 -14.13
C LEU A 158 -24.62 17.40 -14.16
N LEU A 159 -24.11 18.14 -13.18
CA LEU A 159 -24.29 19.59 -13.09
C LEU A 159 -23.63 20.32 -14.26
N THR A 160 -22.43 19.92 -14.67
CA THR A 160 -21.76 20.51 -15.85
C THR A 160 -22.57 20.26 -17.11
N LEU A 161 -23.09 19.04 -17.31
CA LEU A 161 -23.92 18.72 -18.48
C LEU A 161 -25.22 19.53 -18.52
N LEU A 162 -25.88 19.71 -17.38
CA LEU A 162 -27.10 20.51 -17.29
C LEU A 162 -26.83 21.99 -17.53
N THR A 163 -25.72 22.52 -17.01
CA THR A 163 -25.31 23.91 -17.19
C THR A 163 -24.93 24.18 -18.66
N GLU A 164 -24.18 23.27 -19.29
CA GLU A 164 -23.85 23.36 -20.72
C GLU A 164 -25.10 23.32 -21.58
N ARG A 165 -26.05 22.42 -21.30
CA ARG A 165 -27.33 22.34 -22.01
C ARG A 165 -28.14 23.64 -21.89
N GLN A 166 -28.23 24.22 -20.70
CA GLN A 166 -28.91 25.50 -20.50
C GLN A 166 -28.22 26.64 -21.27
N SER A 167 -26.88 26.67 -21.28
CA SER A 167 -26.13 27.68 -22.03
C SER A 167 -26.31 27.54 -23.55
N LEU A 168 -26.42 26.31 -24.05
CA LEU A 168 -26.72 26.02 -25.45
C LEU A 168 -28.15 26.43 -25.81
N GLU A 169 -29.14 26.11 -24.98
CA GLU A 169 -30.53 26.52 -25.19
C GLU A 169 -30.65 28.06 -25.25
N GLN A 170 -29.98 28.78 -24.33
CA GLN A 170 -29.93 30.24 -24.34
C GLN A 170 -29.20 30.81 -25.56
N ALA A 171 -28.09 30.18 -25.99
CA ALA A 171 -27.36 30.61 -27.18
C ALA A 171 -28.20 30.43 -28.44
N VAL A 172 -28.89 29.30 -28.60
CA VAL A 172 -29.78 29.04 -29.74
C VAL A 172 -30.91 30.07 -29.82
N MET A 173 -31.46 30.52 -28.70
CA MET A 173 -32.48 31.59 -28.68
C MET A 173 -31.98 32.96 -29.14
N LEU A 174 -30.67 33.21 -29.10
CA LEU A 174 -30.05 34.48 -29.51
C LEU A 174 -29.49 34.45 -30.93
N LEU A 175 -29.49 33.29 -31.60
CA LEU A 175 -28.97 33.14 -32.96
C LEU A 175 -30.00 33.60 -34.00
N PRO A 176 -29.56 34.15 -35.15
CA PRO A 176 -30.44 34.59 -36.23
C PRO A 176 -31.21 33.41 -36.87
N ASP A 177 -32.49 33.64 -37.22
CA ASP A 177 -33.47 32.63 -37.66
C ASP A 177 -32.97 31.63 -38.72
N ARG A 178 -32.09 32.06 -39.63
CA ARG A 178 -31.54 31.18 -40.68
C ARG A 178 -30.67 30.04 -40.13
N GLN A 179 -30.01 30.23 -38.99
CA GLN A 179 -29.17 29.22 -38.36
C GLN A 179 -29.99 28.29 -37.46
N VAL A 180 -30.98 28.83 -36.74
CA VAL A 180 -31.94 28.06 -35.93
C VAL A 180 -32.81 27.17 -36.81
N ALA A 181 -33.28 27.67 -37.96
CA ALA A 181 -34.07 26.89 -38.91
C ALA A 181 -33.31 25.68 -39.48
N LYS A 182 -31.97 25.76 -39.65
CA LYS A 182 -31.15 24.61 -40.07
C LYS A 182 -31.04 23.54 -38.98
N LEU A 183 -30.87 23.95 -37.72
CA LEU A 183 -30.83 23.04 -36.58
C LEU A 183 -32.16 22.29 -36.37
N VAL A 184 -33.29 22.98 -36.52
CA VAL A 184 -34.63 22.38 -36.39
C VAL A 184 -35.01 21.54 -37.62
N ALA A 185 -34.51 21.90 -38.80
CA ALA A 185 -34.79 21.15 -40.03
C ALA A 185 -33.96 19.86 -40.16
N GLU A 186 -32.74 19.78 -39.61
CA GLU A 186 -31.91 18.57 -39.64
C GLU A 186 -32.53 17.39 -38.87
N ASP A 187 -33.23 17.63 -37.76
CA ASP A 187 -33.93 16.58 -36.99
C ASP A 187 -35.19 16.05 -37.70
N ASN A 188 -35.76 16.80 -38.65
CA ASN A 188 -36.97 16.38 -39.38
C ASN A 188 -36.70 15.39 -40.53
N TYR A 189 -35.45 14.97 -40.75
CA TYR A 189 -35.09 14.01 -41.81
C TYR A 189 -34.57 12.66 -41.30
N THR A 190 -34.60 12.38 -39.99
CA THR A 190 -34.16 11.07 -39.44
C THR A 190 -35.29 10.08 -39.13
N TYR A 191 -36.55 10.43 -39.44
CA TYR A 191 -37.67 9.50 -39.44
C TYR A 191 -38.50 9.65 -40.72
N ALA A 192 -37.97 9.16 -41.83
CA ALA A 192 -38.73 8.79 -43.02
C ALA A 192 -38.05 7.61 -43.72
#